data_AF-A0A1H3W450-F1
#
_entry.id   AF-A0A1H3W450-F1
#
_cell.length_a   1.000
_cell.length_b   1.000
_cell.length_c   1.000
_cell.angle_alpha   90.00
_cell.angle_beta   90.00
_cell.angle_gamma   90.00
#
_symmetry.space_group_name_H-M   'P 1'
#
loop_
_entity.id
_entity.type
_entity.pdbx_description
1 polymer ?
#
loop_
_entity_poly.entity_id
_entity_poly.type
_entity_poly.pdbx_seq_one_letter_code
_entity_poly.pdbx_strand_id
1 'polypeptide(L)' 'MNCPYCNHHDHLEVDLHADGFSSNLLECTECGAMLVDTGSKLATVHGPDKQSGVAGKQSKADIAPAETS' A
#
# COMPACT_ATOMS: atom_id res chain seq x y z
N MET A 1 6.73 11.30 9.59
CA MET A 1 5.30 11.43 9.95
C MET A 1 4.99 10.38 10.98
N ASN A 2 4.37 10.68 12.12
CA ASN A 2 4.01 9.64 13.09
C ASN A 2 2.67 9.00 12.71
N CYS A 3 2.56 7.68 12.87
CA CYS A 3 1.28 7.00 12.73
C CYS A 3 0.31 7.55 13.79
N PRO A 4 -0.90 8.02 13.42
CA PRO A 4 -1.87 8.54 14.38
C PRO A 4 -2.43 7.45 15.31
N TYR A 5 -2.21 6.16 15.01
CA TYR A 5 -2.70 5.02 15.79
C TYR A 5 -1.70 4.54 16.85
N CYS A 6 -0.47 4.26 16.45
CA CYS A 6 0.56 3.72 17.34
C CYS A 6 1.69 4.70 17.67
N ASN A 7 1.67 5.91 17.09
CA ASN A 7 2.74 6.89 17.21
C ASN A 7 4.12 6.40 16.72
N HIS A 8 4.15 5.35 15.91
CA HIS A 8 5.39 4.82 15.33
C HIS A 8 5.82 5.64 14.10
N HIS A 9 7.13 5.68 13.84
CA HIS A 9 7.72 6.48 12.77
C HIS A 9 8.10 5.68 11.52
N ASP A 10 8.16 4.35 11.64
CA ASP A 10 8.36 3.45 10.50
C ASP A 10 7.07 3.24 9.69
N HIS A 11 7.20 3.49 8.39
CA HIS A 11 6.18 3.25 7.37
C HIS A 11 6.86 2.71 6.12
N LEU A 12 6.16 1.83 5.42
CA LEU A 12 6.54 1.36 4.09
C LEU A 12 5.79 2.20 3.06
N GLU A 13 6.54 2.81 2.15
CA GLU A 13 5.98 3.49 0.98
C GLU A 13 5.65 2.44 -0.09
N VAL A 14 4.37 2.40 -0.48
CA VAL A 14 3.87 1.51 -1.53
C VAL A 14 3.68 2.34 -2.78
N ASP A 15 4.57 2.14 -3.75
CA ASP A 15 4.49 2.76 -5.06
C ASP A 15 3.44 2.04 -5.92
N LEU A 16 2.25 2.64 -6.04
CA LEU A 16 1.13 2.12 -6.85
C LEU A 16 1.21 2.58 -8.31
N HIS A 17 2.41 2.85 -8.81
CA HIS A 17 2.66 3.41 -10.14
C HIS A 17 2.21 2.49 -11.29
N ALA A 18 1.91 1.22 -11.01
CA ALA A 18 1.44 0.25 -12.00
C ALA A 18 -0.07 0.34 -12.33
N ASP A 19 -0.90 0.92 -11.46
CA ASP A 19 -2.38 0.94 -11.62
C ASP A 19 -2.93 2.30 -12.11
N GLY A 20 -2.05 3.24 -12.49
CA GLY A 20 -2.44 4.60 -12.88
C GLY A 20 -2.90 5.48 -11.70
N PHE A 21 -2.74 5.00 -10.47
CA PHE A 21 -3.06 5.72 -9.24
C PHE A 21 -1.79 6.32 -8.64
N SER A 22 -1.45 7.55 -9.04
CA SER A 22 -0.31 8.29 -8.48
C SER A 22 -0.66 8.85 -7.10
N SER A 23 -0.64 8.00 -6.08
CA SER A 23 -0.81 8.43 -4.69
C SER A 23 0.21 7.73 -3.81
N ASN A 24 0.84 8.50 -2.92
CA ASN A 24 1.85 8.02 -1.99
C ASN A 24 1.16 7.23 -0.86
N LEU A 25 0.99 5.93 -1.05
CA LEU A 25 0.39 5.07 -0.05
C LEU A 25 1.45 4.62 0.96
N LEU A 26 1.13 4.74 2.24
CA LEU A 26 2.01 4.53 3.40
C LEU A 26 1.39 3.44 4.28
N GLU A 27 2.10 2.35 4.50
CA GLU A 27 1.70 1.30 5.43
C GLU A 27 2.53 1.39 6.72
N CYS A 28 1.87 1.50 7.87
CA CYS A 28 2.57 1.45 9.15
C CYS A 28 2.94 -0.01 9.50
N THR A 29 4.24 -0.30 9.62
CA THR A 29 4.76 -1.65 9.87
C THR A 29 4.44 -2.19 11.26
N GLU A 30 4.13 -1.31 12.21
CA GLU A 30 3.82 -1.67 13.59
C GLU A 30 2.35 -2.08 13.77
N CYS A 31 1.43 -1.35 13.15
CA CYS A 31 -0.01 -1.54 13.37
C CYS A 31 -0.79 -1.95 12.12
N GLY A 32 -0.14 -2.04 10.97
CA GLY A 32 -0.77 -2.38 9.69
C GLY A 32 -1.72 -1.31 9.15
N ALA A 33 -1.70 -0.09 9.69
CA ALA A 33 -2.58 0.98 9.19
C ALA A 33 -2.07 1.49 7.83
N MET A 34 -2.96 1.56 6.84
CA MET A 34 -2.66 2.16 5.54
C MET A 34 -3.19 3.59 5.48
N LEU A 35 -2.27 4.52 5.20
CA LEU A 35 -2.52 5.93 5.04
C LEU A 35 -2.13 6.35 3.63
N VAL A 36 -2.69 7.44 3.13
CA VAL A 36 -2.26 8.05 1.87
C VAL A 36 -1.83 9.49 2.13
N ASP A 37 -0.66 9.83 1.62
CA ASP A 37 -0.19 11.20 1.56
C ASP A 37 -0.75 11.87 0.28
N THR A 38 -1.55 12.91 0.47
CA THR A 38 -2.07 13.78 -0.60
C THR A 38 -1.31 15.13 -0.61
N GLY A 39 -0.06 15.16 -0.15
CA GLY A 39 0.83 16.34 -0.16
C GLY A 39 0.53 17.41 0.90
N SER A 40 -0.66 17.45 1.48
CA SER A 40 -1.01 18.39 2.57
C SER A 40 -1.68 17.73 3.78
N LYS A 41 -2.08 16.47 3.63
CA LYS A 41 -2.82 15.73 4.66
C LYS A 41 -2.62 14.23 4.47
N LEU A 42 -2.48 13.53 5.59
CA LEU A 42 -2.62 12.08 5.67
C LEU A 42 -4.10 11.73 5.78
N ALA A 43 -4.61 10.96 4.83
CA ALA A 43 -5.92 10.33 4.93
C ALA A 43 -5.75 8.85 5.28
N THR A 44 -6.49 8.37 6.29
CA THR A 44 -6.55 6.94 6.57
C THR A 44 -7.37 6.26 5.47
N VAL A 45 -6.74 5.33 4.76
CA VAL A 45 -7.43 4.46 3.80
C VAL A 45 -7.90 3.20 4.52
N HIS A 46 -7.03 2.63 5.36
CA HIS A 46 -7.32 1.45 6.16
C HIS A 46 -6.85 1.65 7.60
N GLY A 47 -7.73 1.36 8.56
CA GLY A 47 -7.39 1.39 9.98
C GLY A 47 -6.35 0.32 10.35
N PRO A 48 -5.78 0.38 11.57
CA PRO A 48 -4.78 -0.57 12.03
C PRO A 48 -5.34 -1.99 12.00
N ASP A 49 -4.77 -2.82 11.14
CA ASP A 49 -5.11 -4.22 11.04
C ASP A 49 -4.16 -5.01 11.95
N LYS A 50 -4.61 -5.32 13.16
CA LYS A 50 -3.83 -6.15 14.11
C LYS A 50 -3.74 -7.63 13.67
N GLN A 51 -3.93 -7.93 12.39
CA GLN A 51 -3.97 -9.29 11.89
C GLN A 51 -2.63 -9.62 11.22
N SER A 52 -1.92 -10.51 11.92
CA SER A 52 -0.81 -11.32 11.44
C SER A 52 -0.84 -11.53 9.93
N GLY A 53 0.19 -11.05 9.24
CA GLY A 53 0.18 -10.84 7.80
C GLY A 53 -0.07 -12.10 6.96
N VAL A 54 -0.85 -11.93 5.89
CA VAL A 54 -0.79 -12.58 4.57
C VAL A 54 -1.80 -11.79 3.72
N ALA A 55 -1.69 -11.52 2.43
CA ALA A 55 -0.86 -12.04 1.37
C ALA A 55 -0.91 -10.97 0.26
N GLY A 56 0.24 -10.60 -0.28
CA GLY A 56 0.28 -10.09 -1.65
C GLY A 56 -0.30 -11.17 -2.56
N LYS A 57 -1.58 -11.09 -2.88
CA LYS A 57 -2.10 -11.71 -4.09
C LYS A 57 -1.66 -10.82 -5.24
N GLN A 58 -0.41 -10.99 -5.65
CA GLN A 58 -0.01 -10.68 -7.01
C GLN A 58 -0.97 -11.48 -7.90
N SER A 59 -1.97 -10.81 -8.45
CA SER A 59 -2.70 -11.32 -9.62
C SER A 59 -1.66 -11.45 -10.71
N LYS A 60 -1.20 -12.69 -10.84
CA LYS A 60 -0.33 -13.21 -11.88
C LYS A 60 -0.57 -12.45 -13.19
N ALA A 61 0.47 -11.79 -13.67
CA ALA A 61 0.54 -11.32 -15.04
C ALA A 61 0.35 -12.54 -15.95
N ASP A 62 -0.82 -12.67 -16.55
CA ASP A 62 -1.01 -13.52 -17.72
C ASP A 62 -0.32 -12.81 -18.90
N ILE A 63 0.99 -13.03 -18.99
CA ILE A 63 1.77 -12.80 -20.20
C ILE A 63 1.23 -13.80 -21.23
N ALA A 64 0.48 -13.31 -22.21
CA ALA A 64 0.17 -14.05 -23.42
C ALA A 64 1.24 -13.73 -24.47
N PRO A 65 2.17 -14.63 -24.79
CA PRO A 65 2.94 -14.52 -26.01
C PRO A 65 2.31 -15.34 -27.16
N ALA A 66 2.57 -14.83 -28.36
CA ALA A 66 2.59 -15.49 -29.66
C ALA A 66 1.28 -15.47 -30.47
N GLU A 67 1.25 -14.46 -31.33
CA GLU A 67 0.84 -14.57 -32.73
C GLU A 67 1.31 -15.90 -33.37
N THR A 68 0.42 -16.61 -34.06
CA THR A 68 0.70 -17.39 -35.28
C THR A 68 -0.63 -17.78 -35.92
N SER A 69 -0.97 -17.15 -37.05
CA SER A 69 -1.61 -17.78 -38.23
C SER A 69 -1.67 -16.79 -39.38
#